data_AF-A0A1J5SWU3-F1
#
_entry.id   AF-A0A1J5SWU3-F1
#
_cell.length_a   1.000
_cell.length_b   1.000
_cell.length_c   1.000
_cell.angle_alpha   90.00
_cell.angle_beta   90.00
_cell.angle_gamma   90.00
#
_symmetry.space_group_name_H-M   'P 1'
#
loop_
_entity.id
_entity.type
_entity.pdbx_description
1 polymer ?
#
loop_
_entity_poly.entity_id
_entity_poly.type
_entity_poly.pdbx_seq_one_letter_code
_entity_poly.pdbx_strand_id
1 'polypeptide(L)'
;MQHHNNKIEAALLGKIVLARFLELPLRAFDRLAVQAESSIVHNGMHQWVTVGRLEGAQAVHDATGILQTQSSPILGEVHEAGRNLTFLYHRDSCTREYRFDEEGVNYLMSRPDFPAEWAGILRRLRLINTRNRLTHALMQAVLTSQAEYLRSGLGLALLPLTQAEISARLISGSNLSVVADPGRISRLVRGLSIMLPNRKVVPLNTLFPKPRQVHCHFVDHVIKTEKVWMAERVLREPLTDKAIADILEREYGIRLLRRTVANIRHDLAIPDCRNRSHRINYLAATEEFSALVPLTPQALRTAVPAHPGVYEIRAVSASSPDGEKAAWPGKSMPPTPHGVVYIGSTGDLRKRLGDHLRGNSDNALLHNHVADGAARVRFRLISDEWRLAERELYRVFCETFGAPPLCNRMSP
;
A
#
# COMPACT_ATOMS: atom_id res chain seq x y z
N MET A 1 10.87 -42.05 24.27
CA MET A 1 10.43 -40.89 23.46
C MET A 1 10.55 -39.63 24.32
N GLN A 2 11.66 -38.91 24.20
CA GLN A 2 11.88 -37.67 24.94
C GLN A 2 11.15 -36.53 24.22
N HIS A 3 10.12 -35.98 24.87
CA HIS A 3 9.49 -34.73 24.44
C HIS A 3 10.52 -33.59 24.52
N HIS A 4 11.03 -33.15 23.36
CA HIS A 4 11.75 -31.89 23.26
C HIS A 4 10.78 -30.74 23.54
N ASN A 5 10.77 -30.28 24.79
CA ASN A 5 10.05 -29.09 25.19
C ASN A 5 10.80 -27.88 24.63
N ASN A 6 10.43 -27.43 23.42
CA ASN A 6 10.99 -26.26 22.74
C ASN A 6 10.72 -24.99 23.58
N LYS A 7 11.55 -24.74 24.60
CA LYS A 7 11.56 -23.47 25.32
C LYS A 7 12.02 -22.39 24.36
N ILE A 8 11.05 -21.62 23.84
CA ILE A 8 11.32 -20.41 23.06
C ILE A 8 12.18 -19.48 23.92
N GLU A 9 13.33 -19.08 23.41
CA GLU A 9 14.23 -18.15 24.07
C GLU A 9 13.52 -16.83 24.39
N ALA A 10 13.71 -16.28 25.59
CA ALA A 10 12.98 -15.09 26.06
C ALA A 10 13.15 -13.88 25.13
N ALA A 11 14.33 -13.72 24.53
CA ALA A 11 14.62 -12.67 23.55
C ALA A 11 13.78 -12.83 22.27
N LEU A 12 13.62 -14.06 21.78
CA LEU A 12 12.78 -14.36 20.61
C LEU A 12 11.30 -14.12 20.92
N LEU A 13 10.84 -14.52 22.11
CA LEU A 13 9.47 -14.24 22.57
C LEU A 13 9.20 -12.73 22.61
N GLY A 14 10.13 -11.94 23.16
CA GLY A 14 10.03 -10.48 23.19
C GLY A 14 9.90 -9.85 21.79
N LYS A 15 10.71 -10.32 20.82
CA LYS A 15 10.60 -9.89 19.41
C LYS A 15 9.24 -10.22 18.81
N ILE A 16 8.70 -11.42 19.07
CA ILE A 16 7.38 -11.84 18.58
C ILE A 16 6.26 -10.98 19.18
N VAL A 17 6.31 -10.72 20.49
CA VAL A 17 5.31 -9.89 21.18
C VAL A 17 5.31 -8.47 20.63
N LEU A 18 6.49 -7.85 20.50
CA LEU A 18 6.59 -6.51 19.91
C LEU A 18 6.08 -6.48 18.47
N ALA A 19 6.49 -7.46 17.66
CA ALA A 19 6.07 -7.57 16.27
C ALA A 19 4.53 -7.65 16.12
N ARG A 20 3.87 -8.47 16.95
CA ARG A 20 2.39 -8.53 16.99
C ARG A 20 1.77 -7.23 17.46
N PHE A 21 2.40 -6.56 18.43
CA PHE A 21 1.92 -5.29 18.98
C PHE A 21 1.97 -4.15 17.96
N LEU A 22 3.03 -4.09 17.13
CA LEU A 22 3.15 -3.10 16.05
C LEU A 22 2.06 -3.25 14.98
N GLU A 23 1.62 -4.49 14.71
CA GLU A 23 0.57 -4.79 13.73
C GLU A 23 -0.86 -4.56 14.24
N LEU A 24 -1.05 -4.19 15.52
CA LEU A 24 -2.40 -4.02 16.07
C LEU A 24 -3.15 -2.91 15.33
N PRO A 25 -4.41 -3.13 14.92
CA PRO A 25 -5.27 -2.07 14.41
C PRO A 25 -5.39 -0.91 15.40
N LEU A 26 -5.52 0.32 14.91
CA LEU A 26 -5.55 1.52 15.76
C LEU A 26 -6.60 1.44 16.86
N ARG A 27 -7.79 0.89 16.58
CA ARG A 27 -8.84 0.69 17.59
C ARG A 27 -8.43 -0.25 18.73
N ALA A 28 -7.76 -1.35 18.39
CA ALA A 28 -7.30 -2.31 19.39
C ALA A 28 -6.16 -1.73 20.22
N PHE A 29 -5.25 -1.01 19.57
CA PHE A 29 -4.17 -0.28 20.22
C PHE A 29 -4.70 0.78 21.20
N ASP A 30 -5.65 1.60 20.76
CA ASP A 30 -6.26 2.66 21.56
C ASP A 30 -6.95 2.11 22.83
N ARG A 31 -7.73 1.03 22.70
CA ARG A 31 -8.31 0.31 23.85
C ARG A 31 -7.26 -0.17 24.84
N LEU A 32 -6.13 -0.69 24.34
CA LEU A 32 -5.05 -1.16 25.20
C LEU A 32 -4.35 -0.01 25.92
N ALA A 33 -4.23 1.16 25.29
CA ALA A 33 -3.69 2.36 25.90
C ALA A 33 -4.62 2.88 27.01
N VAL A 34 -5.91 3.05 26.72
CA VAL A 34 -6.92 3.48 27.72
C VAL A 34 -7.00 2.51 28.89
N GLN A 35 -6.97 1.19 28.62
CA GLN A 35 -6.95 0.18 29.67
C GLN A 35 -5.69 0.29 30.53
N ALA A 36 -4.52 0.46 29.92
CA ALA A 36 -3.26 0.57 30.65
C ALA A 36 -3.23 1.84 31.52
N GLU A 37 -3.70 2.98 31.01
CA GLU A 37 -3.82 4.24 31.77
C GLU A 37 -4.79 4.09 32.95
N SER A 38 -5.95 3.46 32.73
CA SER A 38 -6.92 3.19 33.81
C SER A 38 -6.32 2.29 34.89
N SER A 39 -5.51 1.31 34.50
CA SER A 39 -4.79 0.43 35.43
C SER A 39 -3.69 1.16 36.21
N ILE A 40 -3.04 2.19 35.67
CA ILE A 40 -2.09 3.01 36.44
C ILE A 40 -2.80 3.68 37.62
N VAL A 41 -3.97 4.27 37.34
CA VAL A 41 -4.79 4.97 38.35
C VAL A 41 -5.29 3.99 39.41
N HIS A 42 -5.91 2.90 38.97
CA HIS A 42 -6.50 1.92 39.88
C HIS A 42 -5.46 1.26 40.81
N ASN A 43 -4.24 1.03 40.31
CA ASN A 43 -3.18 0.38 41.07
C ASN A 43 -2.24 1.36 41.80
N GLY A 44 -2.51 2.67 41.77
CA GLY A 44 -1.67 3.67 42.45
C GLY A 44 -0.24 3.74 41.91
N MET A 45 -0.03 3.46 40.61
CA MET A 45 1.31 3.40 40.00
C MET A 45 1.90 4.78 39.64
N HIS A 46 1.20 5.87 39.95
CA HIS A 46 1.58 7.25 39.60
C HIS A 46 2.95 7.70 40.14
N GLN A 47 3.41 7.09 41.23
CA GLN A 47 4.72 7.39 41.80
C GLN A 47 5.89 6.82 40.97
N TRP A 48 5.64 5.84 40.09
CA TRP A 48 6.68 5.22 39.24
C TRP A 48 6.46 5.45 37.74
N VAL A 49 5.25 5.82 37.33
CA VAL A 49 4.90 6.06 35.93
C VAL A 49 4.24 7.42 35.81
N THR A 50 4.85 8.29 35.01
CA THR A 50 4.26 9.57 34.62
C THR A 50 3.75 9.50 33.18
N VAL A 51 2.51 9.98 32.99
CA VAL A 51 1.87 10.05 31.68
C VAL A 51 2.19 11.41 31.07
N GLY A 52 2.87 11.41 29.94
CA GLY A 52 3.22 12.59 29.17
C GLY A 52 2.79 12.48 27.71
N ARG A 53 3.33 13.39 26.90
CA ARG A 53 3.15 13.43 25.45
C ARG A 53 4.52 13.41 24.78
N LEU A 54 4.62 12.71 23.65
CA LEU A 54 5.79 12.75 22.79
C LEU A 54 6.03 14.19 22.33
N GLU A 55 7.29 14.60 22.39
CA GLU A 55 7.71 15.93 21.95
C GLU A 55 7.33 16.15 20.47
N GLY A 56 6.71 17.29 20.18
CA GLY A 56 6.26 17.64 18.82
C GLY A 56 5.04 16.86 18.31
N ALA A 57 4.52 15.86 19.04
CA ALA A 57 3.30 15.17 18.66
C ALA A 57 2.07 16.01 18.99
N GLN A 58 1.14 16.14 18.03
CA GLN A 58 -0.11 16.87 18.20
C GLN A 58 -1.28 15.96 17.84
N ALA A 59 -2.36 16.02 18.59
CA ALA A 59 -3.61 15.34 18.25
C ALA A 59 -4.64 16.38 17.78
N VAL A 60 -5.52 15.97 16.87
CA VAL A 60 -6.68 16.79 16.49
C VAL A 60 -7.56 16.91 17.74
N HIS A 61 -7.59 18.09 18.35
CA HIS A 61 -8.56 18.40 19.39
C HIS A 61 -9.88 18.75 18.69
N ASP A 62 -10.95 17.99 19.00
CA ASP A 62 -12.30 18.17 18.44
C ASP A 62 -12.82 19.60 18.69
N ALA A 63 -12.56 20.51 17.75
CA ALA A 63 -13.23 21.82 17.68
C ALA A 63 -14.38 21.83 16.66
N THR A 64 -14.59 20.74 15.92
CA THR A 64 -15.77 20.58 15.06
C THR A 64 -16.18 19.11 15.04
N GLY A 65 -17.41 18.83 15.48
CA GLY A 65 -17.99 17.50 15.65
C GLY A 65 -18.19 16.71 14.35
N ILE A 66 -17.10 16.39 13.65
CA ILE A 66 -17.10 15.44 12.54
C ILE A 66 -16.83 14.06 13.15
N LEU A 67 -17.93 13.39 13.50
CA LEU A 67 -18.08 11.94 13.69
C LEU A 67 -16.74 11.18 13.73
N GLN A 68 -16.25 10.92 14.95
CA GLN A 68 -15.31 9.84 15.22
C GLN A 68 -15.92 8.53 14.72
N THR A 69 -15.71 8.22 13.44
CA THR A 69 -16.08 6.93 12.87
C THR A 69 -15.19 5.90 13.54
N GLN A 70 -15.78 5.17 14.49
CA GLN A 70 -15.14 4.31 15.50
C GLN A 70 -14.27 3.16 14.95
N SER A 71 -14.02 3.11 13.64
CA SER A 71 -13.28 2.05 12.95
C SER A 71 -12.30 2.53 11.86
N SER A 72 -12.02 3.83 11.75
CA SER A 72 -11.12 4.31 10.68
C SER A 72 -9.66 3.83 10.89
N PRO A 73 -9.00 3.26 9.85
CA PRO A 73 -7.56 2.92 9.88
C PRO A 73 -6.65 4.14 9.69
N ILE A 74 -7.22 5.35 9.67
CA ILE A 74 -6.49 6.60 9.49
C ILE A 74 -5.78 6.96 10.80
N LEU A 75 -4.45 6.99 10.75
CA LEU A 75 -3.56 7.33 11.86
C LEU A 75 -3.68 8.82 12.24
N GLY A 76 -3.81 9.67 11.23
CA GLY A 76 -3.80 11.11 11.35
C GLY A 76 -3.84 11.79 9.99
N GLU A 77 -3.77 13.10 10.02
CA GLU A 77 -3.81 13.97 8.85
C GLU A 77 -2.55 14.85 8.76
N VAL A 78 -2.10 15.07 7.52
CA VAL A 78 -1.00 15.98 7.22
C VAL A 78 -1.56 17.38 7.06
N HIS A 79 -0.98 18.34 7.78
CA HIS A 79 -1.34 19.75 7.75
C HIS A 79 -0.19 20.57 7.20
N GLU A 80 -0.52 21.58 6.41
CA GLU A 80 0.45 22.54 5.90
C GLU A 80 0.35 23.84 6.70
N ALA A 81 1.43 24.15 7.43
CA ALA A 81 1.60 25.41 8.16
C ALA A 81 2.69 26.23 7.45
N GLY A 82 2.27 27.00 6.45
CA GLY A 82 3.20 27.76 5.59
C GLY A 82 4.08 26.82 4.77
N ARG A 83 5.41 26.85 4.98
CA ARG A 83 6.35 25.95 4.29
C ARG A 83 6.57 24.62 5.00
N ASN A 84 6.06 24.44 6.21
CA ASN A 84 6.31 23.24 7.00
C ASN A 84 5.09 22.32 6.97
N LEU A 85 5.36 21.02 6.84
CA LEU A 85 4.34 19.99 7.03
C LEU A 85 4.37 19.54 8.49
N THR A 86 3.18 19.39 9.06
CA THR A 86 2.96 18.85 10.40
C THR A 86 2.01 17.67 10.30
N PHE A 87 2.03 16.79 11.31
CA PHE A 87 1.15 15.63 11.35
C PHE A 87 0.30 15.67 12.63
N LEU A 88 -1.01 15.65 12.45
CA LEU A 88 -1.98 15.62 13.53
C LEU A 88 -2.55 14.21 13.68
N TYR A 89 -2.34 13.60 14.83
CA TYR A 89 -2.91 12.29 15.13
C TYR A 89 -4.41 12.40 15.39
N HIS A 90 -5.18 11.43 14.90
CA HIS A 90 -6.61 11.36 15.22
C HIS A 90 -6.88 10.77 16.61
N ARG A 91 -5.88 10.17 17.25
CA ARG A 91 -6.03 9.51 18.56
C ARG A 91 -4.93 9.98 19.51
N ASP A 92 -5.36 10.44 20.68
CA ASP A 92 -4.47 10.83 21.78
C ASP A 92 -3.52 9.70 22.17
N SER A 93 -3.99 8.44 22.15
CA SER A 93 -3.19 7.24 22.45
C SER A 93 -1.88 7.17 21.66
N CYS A 94 -1.86 7.70 20.43
CA CYS A 94 -0.68 7.70 19.56
C CYS A 94 0.33 8.81 19.89
N THR A 95 -0.08 9.80 20.68
CA THR A 95 0.76 10.92 21.13
C THR A 95 1.34 10.70 22.53
N ARG A 96 0.82 9.72 23.29
CA ARG A 96 1.24 9.46 24.67
C ARG A 96 2.69 8.98 24.76
N GLU A 97 3.35 9.40 25.83
CA GLU A 97 4.63 8.85 26.28
C GLU A 97 4.56 8.56 27.78
N TYR A 98 4.91 7.35 28.18
CA TYR A 98 5.00 6.95 29.58
C TYR A 98 6.46 7.02 30.04
N ARG A 99 6.76 7.81 31.06
CA ARG A 99 8.12 7.87 31.62
C ARG A 99 8.16 7.06 32.91
N PHE A 100 9.17 6.21 33.03
CA PHE A 100 9.34 5.30 34.15
C PHE A 100 10.46 5.82 35.04
N ASP A 101 10.24 5.80 36.34
CA ASP A 101 11.32 5.79 37.32
C ASP A 101 11.97 4.39 37.28
N GLU A 102 13.01 4.23 36.47
CA GLU A 102 13.66 2.93 36.25
C GLU A 102 14.28 2.38 37.54
N GLU A 103 14.78 3.23 38.44
CA GLU A 103 15.33 2.79 39.72
C GLU A 103 14.24 2.25 40.64
N GLY A 104 13.15 3.02 40.81
CA GLY A 104 12.00 2.60 41.60
C GLY A 104 11.30 1.36 41.04
N VAL A 105 11.16 1.27 39.71
CA VAL A 105 10.59 0.09 39.05
C VAL A 105 11.47 -1.14 39.24
N ASN A 106 12.79 -1.03 39.06
CA ASN A 106 13.71 -2.16 39.23
C ASN A 106 13.73 -2.63 40.69
N TYR A 107 13.75 -1.70 41.65
CA TYR A 107 13.63 -2.02 43.07
C TYR A 107 12.33 -2.78 43.37
N LEU A 108 11.19 -2.29 42.86
CA LEU A 108 9.89 -2.91 43.06
C LEU A 108 9.82 -4.32 42.44
N MET A 109 10.37 -4.50 41.23
CA MET A 109 10.41 -5.79 40.54
C MET A 109 11.32 -6.82 41.21
N SER A 110 12.27 -6.40 42.05
CA SER A 110 13.15 -7.30 42.81
C SER A 110 12.49 -7.87 44.08
N ARG A 111 11.34 -7.33 44.50
CA ARG A 111 10.61 -7.83 45.67
C ARG A 111 9.90 -9.15 45.33
N PRO A 112 9.96 -10.16 46.21
CA PRO A 112 9.33 -11.47 45.96
C PRO A 112 7.80 -11.39 45.82
N ASP A 113 7.17 -10.40 46.45
CA ASP A 113 5.71 -10.20 46.44
C ASP A 113 5.24 -9.28 45.29
N PHE A 114 6.08 -9.05 44.27
CA PHE A 114 5.72 -8.14 43.18
C PHE A 114 4.52 -8.70 42.37
N PRO A 115 3.39 -7.97 42.29
CA PRO A 115 2.22 -8.48 41.60
C PRO A 115 2.48 -8.72 40.12
N ALA A 116 2.21 -9.93 39.64
CA ALA A 116 2.40 -10.28 38.23
C ALA A 116 1.59 -9.38 37.27
N GLU A 117 0.44 -8.87 37.73
CA GLU A 117 -0.40 -7.91 37.01
C GLU A 117 0.33 -6.59 36.73
N TRP A 118 1.08 -6.08 37.71
CA TRP A 118 1.86 -4.85 37.58
C TRP A 118 2.99 -5.02 36.56
N ALA A 119 3.68 -6.17 36.59
CA ALA A 119 4.65 -6.54 35.55
C ALA A 119 4.01 -6.54 34.15
N GLY A 120 2.77 -7.01 34.04
CA GLY A 120 1.97 -6.99 32.81
C GLY A 120 1.69 -5.57 32.31
N ILE A 121 1.26 -4.68 33.21
CA ILE A 121 0.96 -3.28 32.91
C ILE A 121 2.23 -2.55 32.43
N LEU A 122 3.34 -2.64 33.17
CA LEU A 122 4.61 -2.00 32.80
C LEU A 122 5.11 -2.45 31.43
N ARG A 123 5.07 -3.77 31.15
CA ARG A 123 5.44 -4.30 29.83
C ARG A 123 4.55 -3.74 28.73
N ARG A 124 3.24 -3.61 28.97
CA ARG A 124 2.29 -3.04 27.99
C ARG A 124 2.58 -1.57 27.73
N LEU A 125 2.85 -0.78 28.77
CA LEU A 125 3.22 0.64 28.62
C LEU A 125 4.52 0.81 27.82
N ARG A 126 5.54 -0.04 28.06
CA ARG A 126 6.77 -0.06 27.26
C ARG A 126 6.52 -0.38 25.78
N LEU A 127 5.60 -1.31 25.49
CA LEU A 127 5.20 -1.63 24.11
C LEU A 127 4.47 -0.44 23.45
N ILE A 128 3.61 0.26 24.20
CA ILE A 128 2.94 1.47 23.71
C ILE A 128 3.97 2.55 23.38
N ASN A 129 4.90 2.84 24.28
CA ASN A 129 6.00 3.78 24.02
C ASN A 129 6.79 3.41 22.78
N THR A 130 7.15 2.12 22.65
CA THR A 130 7.92 1.62 21.50
C THR A 130 7.20 1.91 20.19
N ARG A 131 5.89 1.61 20.15
CA ARG A 131 5.07 1.88 18.97
C ARG A 131 4.93 3.37 18.70
N ASN A 132 4.63 4.18 19.71
CA ASN A 132 4.41 5.61 19.54
C ASN A 132 5.68 6.33 19.10
N ARG A 133 6.82 6.06 19.75
CA ARG A 133 8.12 6.64 19.37
C ARG A 133 8.52 6.27 17.95
N LEU A 134 8.38 4.99 17.58
CA LEU A 134 8.70 4.54 16.22
C LEU A 134 7.75 5.17 15.19
N THR A 135 6.45 5.24 15.49
CA THR A 135 5.46 5.88 14.61
C THR A 135 5.76 7.35 14.43
N HIS A 136 6.06 8.06 15.51
CA HIS A 136 6.34 9.49 15.46
C HIS A 136 7.61 9.79 14.69
N ALA A 137 8.71 9.12 15.02
CA ALA A 137 9.97 9.28 14.31
C ALA A 137 9.83 8.96 12.81
N LEU A 138 9.12 7.88 12.47
CA LEU A 138 8.83 7.52 11.08
C LEU A 138 8.02 8.61 10.36
N MET A 139 6.97 9.14 11.00
CA MET A 139 6.15 10.18 10.40
C MET A 139 6.96 11.46 10.17
N GLN A 140 7.76 11.91 11.13
CA GLN A 140 8.63 13.08 10.95
C GLN A 140 9.58 12.89 9.76
N ALA A 141 10.23 11.73 9.68
CA ALA A 141 11.15 11.43 8.58
C ALA A 141 10.43 11.37 7.21
N VAL A 142 9.19 10.88 7.19
CA VAL A 142 8.34 10.85 5.98
C VAL A 142 7.88 12.25 5.57
N LEU A 143 7.46 13.09 6.52
CA LEU A 143 7.05 14.48 6.25
C LEU A 143 8.16 15.25 5.54
N THR A 144 9.41 15.05 5.96
CA THR A 144 10.58 15.66 5.30
C THR A 144 10.87 15.00 3.95
N SER A 145 10.88 13.66 3.89
CA SER A 145 11.35 12.92 2.72
C SER A 145 10.37 12.92 1.54
N GLN A 146 9.07 13.05 1.78
CA GLN A 146 8.02 12.98 0.77
C GLN A 146 7.20 14.29 0.69
N ALA A 147 7.80 15.42 1.07
CA ALA A 147 7.08 16.67 1.29
C ALA A 147 6.27 17.14 0.07
N GLU A 148 6.84 17.07 -1.15
CA GLU A 148 6.16 17.49 -2.38
C GLU A 148 4.96 16.59 -2.73
N TYR A 149 5.13 15.27 -2.57
CA TYR A 149 4.03 14.32 -2.71
C TYR A 149 2.93 14.57 -1.69
N LEU A 150 3.28 14.81 -0.43
CA LEU A 150 2.30 15.00 0.64
C LEU A 150 1.46 16.26 0.43
N ARG A 151 2.02 17.32 -0.17
CA ARG A 151 1.26 18.52 -0.57
C ARG A 151 0.36 18.28 -1.77
N SER A 152 0.94 17.73 -2.84
CA SER A 152 0.27 17.66 -4.15
C SER A 152 -0.66 16.45 -4.29
N GLY A 153 -0.33 15.34 -3.63
CA GLY A 153 -0.94 14.02 -3.84
C GLY A 153 -0.63 13.41 -5.22
N LEU A 154 0.28 14.00 -5.99
CA LEU A 154 0.61 13.59 -7.35
C LEU A 154 1.74 12.56 -7.35
N GLY A 155 1.56 11.44 -8.05
CA GLY A 155 2.55 10.36 -8.09
C GLY A 155 3.92 10.76 -8.67
N LEU A 156 3.99 11.84 -9.46
CA LEU A 156 5.24 12.38 -10.01
C LEU A 156 6.12 13.07 -8.96
N ALA A 157 5.51 13.57 -7.88
CA ALA A 157 6.23 14.20 -6.77
C ALA A 157 6.71 13.17 -5.72
N LEU A 158 6.45 11.88 -5.94
CA LEU A 158 6.82 10.81 -5.01
C LEU A 158 8.28 10.40 -5.25
N LEU A 159 9.10 10.47 -4.21
CA LEU A 159 10.51 10.11 -4.28
C LEU A 159 10.72 8.62 -3.95
N PRO A 160 11.72 7.95 -4.56
CA PRO A 160 12.14 6.62 -4.14
C PRO A 160 12.57 6.65 -2.67
N LEU A 161 11.95 5.83 -1.84
CA LEU A 161 12.26 5.74 -0.42
C LEU A 161 11.89 4.38 0.12
N THR A 162 12.81 3.43 0.09
CA THR A 162 12.56 2.10 0.64
C THR A 162 12.50 2.11 2.16
N GLN A 163 11.85 1.11 2.73
CA GLN A 163 11.84 0.90 4.19
C GLN A 163 13.24 0.67 4.76
N ALA A 164 14.18 0.17 3.96
CA ALA A 164 15.58 0.02 4.36
C ALA A 164 16.30 1.38 4.44
N GLU A 165 16.06 2.26 3.47
CA GLU A 165 16.66 3.60 3.47
C GLU A 165 16.12 4.45 4.62
N ILE A 166 14.80 4.44 4.87
CA ILE A 166 14.24 5.18 6.01
C ILE A 166 14.69 4.58 7.35
N SER A 167 14.83 3.25 7.44
CA SER A 167 15.41 2.57 8.62
C SER A 167 16.82 3.08 8.91
N ALA A 168 17.69 3.11 7.90
CA ALA A 168 19.04 3.62 8.03
C ALA A 168 19.07 5.09 8.47
N ARG A 169 18.18 5.93 7.91
CA ARG A 169 18.03 7.34 8.32
C ARG A 169 17.57 7.49 9.77
N LEU A 170 16.62 6.68 10.21
CA LEU A 170 16.16 6.70 11.60
C LEU A 170 17.29 6.28 12.56
N ILE A 171 18.08 5.26 12.19
CA ILE A 171 19.20 4.80 13.01
C ILE A 171 20.32 5.85 13.09
N SER A 172 20.61 6.57 12.00
CA SER A 172 21.69 7.56 11.98
C SER A 172 21.29 8.94 12.51
N GLY A 173 20.03 9.34 12.34
CA GLY A 173 19.58 10.71 12.57
C GLY A 173 18.83 10.95 13.87
N SER A 174 18.59 9.92 14.70
CA SER A 174 17.76 10.08 15.89
C SER A 174 18.37 9.45 17.15
N ASN A 175 18.22 10.13 18.29
CA ASN A 175 18.38 9.55 19.64
C ASN A 175 17.21 8.61 19.97
N LEU A 176 16.72 7.85 18.99
CA LEU A 176 15.61 6.95 19.14
C LEU A 176 16.07 5.76 19.98
N SER A 177 15.59 5.69 21.22
CA SER A 177 15.79 4.57 22.14
C SER A 177 15.23 3.22 21.62
N VAL A 178 14.56 3.22 20.46
CA VAL A 178 13.94 2.05 19.83
C VAL A 178 14.68 1.68 18.55
N VAL A 179 15.07 0.41 18.41
CA VAL A 179 15.63 -0.11 17.15
C VAL A 179 14.56 -0.05 16.05
N ALA A 180 14.85 0.71 14.99
CA ALA A 180 13.98 0.95 13.85
C ALA A 180 14.38 0.10 12.64
N ASP A 181 14.37 -1.23 12.77
CA ASP A 181 14.71 -2.13 11.64
C ASP A 181 13.60 -2.19 10.57
N PRO A 182 13.93 -2.58 9.32
CA PRO A 182 12.97 -2.61 8.22
C PRO A 182 11.78 -3.54 8.50
N GLY A 183 11.98 -4.63 9.25
CA GLY A 183 10.92 -5.56 9.63
C GLY A 183 9.91 -4.93 10.57
N ARG A 184 10.36 -4.18 11.58
CA ARG A 184 9.47 -3.41 12.48
C ARG A 184 8.71 -2.32 11.74
N ILE A 185 9.38 -1.58 10.85
CA ILE A 185 8.73 -0.56 10.02
C ILE A 185 7.66 -1.19 9.14
N SER A 186 7.99 -2.28 8.44
CA SER A 186 7.05 -3.03 7.59
C SER A 186 5.79 -3.45 8.35
N ARG A 187 5.95 -3.97 9.57
CA ARG A 187 4.85 -4.36 10.45
C ARG A 187 4.02 -3.18 10.93
N LEU A 188 4.69 -2.08 11.32
CA LEU A 188 4.03 -0.89 11.81
C LEU A 188 3.16 -0.23 10.74
N VAL A 189 3.68 -0.04 9.52
CA VAL A 189 2.95 0.62 8.44
C VAL A 189 1.85 -0.26 7.85
N ARG A 190 1.80 -1.55 8.24
CA ARG A 190 0.83 -2.51 7.71
C ARG A 190 -0.58 -2.18 8.20
N GLY A 191 -1.42 -1.71 7.29
CA GLY A 191 -2.83 -1.43 7.59
C GLY A 191 -3.07 -0.06 8.24
N LEU A 192 -2.06 0.80 8.29
CA LEU A 192 -2.23 2.22 8.62
C LEU A 192 -2.45 3.03 7.34
N SER A 193 -3.27 4.05 7.44
CA SER A 193 -3.46 5.06 6.39
C SER A 193 -3.28 6.46 6.97
N ILE A 194 -2.97 7.42 6.12
CA ILE A 194 -2.93 8.84 6.49
C ILE A 194 -3.86 9.63 5.57
N MET A 195 -4.33 10.77 6.05
CA MET A 195 -5.07 11.73 5.23
C MET A 195 -4.12 12.83 4.75
N LEU A 196 -4.12 13.09 3.45
CA LEU A 196 -3.40 14.20 2.84
C LEU A 196 -4.20 15.51 2.97
N PRO A 197 -3.58 16.69 2.75
CA PRO A 197 -4.27 17.99 2.82
C PRO A 197 -5.48 18.10 1.89
N ASN A 198 -5.43 17.42 0.73
CA ASN A 198 -6.54 17.33 -0.22
C ASN A 198 -7.63 16.31 0.18
N ARG A 199 -7.68 15.88 1.45
CA ARG A 199 -8.61 14.89 2.02
C ARG A 199 -8.51 13.49 1.43
N LYS A 200 -7.56 13.22 0.54
CA LYS A 200 -7.30 11.88 0.02
C LYS A 200 -6.68 11.02 1.12
N VAL A 201 -7.24 9.83 1.32
CA VAL A 201 -6.69 8.83 2.23
C VAL A 201 -5.73 7.94 1.45
N VAL A 202 -4.49 7.83 1.92
CA VAL A 202 -3.45 7.00 1.31
C VAL A 202 -2.91 5.99 2.33
N PRO A 203 -2.70 4.72 1.94
CA PRO A 203 -2.06 3.75 2.81
C PRO A 203 -0.62 4.17 3.13
N LEU A 204 -0.20 4.07 4.39
CA LEU A 204 1.13 4.54 4.81
C LEU A 204 2.26 3.79 4.10
N ASN A 205 2.03 2.52 3.72
CA ASN A 205 3.01 1.73 3.00
C ASN A 205 3.30 2.22 1.56
N THR A 206 2.45 3.04 0.95
CA THR A 206 2.69 3.58 -0.40
C THR A 206 3.70 4.73 -0.40
N LEU A 207 4.00 5.30 0.76
CA LEU A 207 5.02 6.35 0.93
C LEU A 207 6.45 5.80 0.91
N PHE A 208 6.60 4.48 0.77
CA PHE A 208 7.89 3.81 0.69
C PHE A 208 8.13 3.10 -0.66
N PRO A 209 8.03 3.81 -1.80
CA PRO A 209 8.11 3.18 -3.11
C PRO A 209 9.55 2.76 -3.44
N LYS A 210 9.68 1.65 -4.15
CA LYS A 210 10.93 1.28 -4.84
C LYS A 210 11.13 2.17 -6.08
N PRO A 211 12.37 2.36 -6.56
CA PRO A 211 12.64 3.15 -7.76
C PRO A 211 11.78 2.74 -8.97
N ARG A 212 11.59 1.44 -9.21
CA ARG A 212 10.74 0.96 -10.30
C ARG A 212 9.28 1.44 -10.19
N GLN A 213 8.72 1.53 -8.99
CA GLN A 213 7.35 2.01 -8.80
C GLN A 213 7.22 3.50 -9.13
N VAL A 214 8.23 4.28 -8.75
CA VAL A 214 8.31 5.70 -9.13
C VAL A 214 8.41 5.83 -10.65
N HIS A 215 9.28 5.05 -11.30
CA HIS A 215 9.40 5.06 -12.77
C HIS A 215 8.09 4.69 -13.49
N CYS A 216 7.24 3.83 -12.90
CA CYS A 216 5.92 3.55 -13.47
C CYS A 216 5.04 4.82 -13.57
N HIS A 217 5.09 5.71 -12.58
CA HIS A 217 4.34 6.98 -12.63
C HIS A 217 4.81 7.89 -13.76
N PHE A 218 6.12 7.97 -13.96
CA PHE A 218 6.69 8.79 -15.03
C PHE A 218 6.41 8.23 -16.42
N VAL A 219 6.55 6.91 -16.62
CA VAL A 219 6.20 6.26 -17.90
C VAL A 219 4.71 6.42 -18.20
N ASP A 220 3.83 6.19 -17.21
CA ASP A 220 2.40 6.42 -17.36
C ASP A 220 2.08 7.88 -17.73
N HIS A 221 2.75 8.84 -17.09
CA HIS A 221 2.59 10.26 -17.38
C HIS A 221 2.98 10.60 -18.82
N VAL A 222 4.18 10.22 -19.28
CA VAL A 222 4.62 10.51 -20.66
C VAL A 222 3.66 9.90 -21.69
N ILE A 223 3.14 8.71 -21.43
CA ILE A 223 2.18 8.06 -22.34
C ILE A 223 0.81 8.75 -22.31
N LYS A 224 0.38 9.29 -21.16
CA LYS A 224 -0.83 10.11 -21.10
C LYS A 224 -0.64 11.43 -21.84
N THR A 225 0.51 12.08 -21.69
CA THR A 225 0.86 13.31 -22.41
C THR A 225 0.97 13.06 -23.92
N GLU A 226 1.50 11.91 -24.35
CA GLU A 226 1.50 11.48 -25.76
C GLU A 226 0.09 11.52 -26.35
N LYS A 227 -0.93 11.04 -25.64
CA LYS A 227 -2.32 11.08 -26.14
C LYS A 227 -2.81 12.51 -26.36
N VAL A 228 -2.46 13.43 -25.46
CA VAL A 228 -2.81 14.85 -25.59
C VAL A 228 -2.14 15.44 -26.83
N TRP A 229 -0.83 15.20 -27.00
CA TRP A 229 -0.09 15.64 -28.18
C TRP A 229 -0.61 15.03 -29.50
N MET A 230 -1.10 13.79 -29.47
CA MET A 230 -1.76 13.15 -30.60
C MET A 230 -3.11 13.82 -30.92
N ALA A 231 -3.92 14.13 -29.90
CA ALA A 231 -5.21 14.81 -30.07
C ALA A 231 -5.04 16.24 -30.62
N GLU A 232 -4.00 16.94 -30.17
CA GLU A 232 -3.61 18.28 -30.64
C GLU A 232 -2.87 18.25 -32.00
N ARG A 233 -2.67 17.06 -32.59
CA ARG A 233 -1.95 16.83 -33.85
C ARG A 233 -0.49 17.30 -33.85
N VAL A 234 0.10 17.48 -32.66
CA VAL A 234 1.53 17.74 -32.46
C VAL A 234 2.34 16.49 -32.80
N LEU A 235 1.81 15.31 -32.42
CA LEU A 235 2.35 14.02 -32.81
C LEU A 235 1.46 13.37 -33.88
N ARG A 236 2.11 12.79 -34.90
CA ARG A 236 1.43 12.01 -35.95
C ARG A 236 1.28 10.54 -35.57
N GLU A 237 2.20 10.02 -34.77
CA GLU A 237 2.25 8.62 -34.33
C GLU A 237 2.64 8.53 -32.85
N PRO A 238 2.22 7.47 -32.13
CA PRO A 238 2.63 7.23 -30.75
C PRO A 238 4.15 7.09 -30.62
N LEU A 239 4.68 7.53 -29.49
CA LEU A 239 6.09 7.47 -29.17
C LEU A 239 6.58 6.04 -29.11
N THR A 240 7.80 5.79 -29.59
CA THR A 240 8.45 4.50 -29.38
C THR A 240 8.94 4.37 -27.93
N ASP A 241 9.18 3.14 -27.46
CA ASP A 241 9.76 2.91 -26.12
C ASP A 241 11.12 3.63 -25.94
N LYS A 242 11.87 3.85 -27.03
CA LYS A 242 13.12 4.63 -27.01
C LYS A 242 12.82 6.13 -26.88
N ALA A 243 11.86 6.66 -27.63
CA ALA A 243 11.46 8.06 -27.52
C ALA A 243 10.92 8.40 -26.11
N ILE A 244 10.15 7.51 -25.49
CA ILE A 244 9.70 7.66 -24.10
C ILE A 244 10.91 7.73 -23.16
N ALA A 245 11.89 6.83 -23.31
CA ALA A 245 13.12 6.88 -22.51
C ALA A 245 13.88 8.20 -22.69
N ASP A 246 13.96 8.72 -23.92
CA ASP A 246 14.66 9.97 -24.23
C ASP A 246 13.95 11.20 -23.65
N ILE A 247 12.61 11.21 -23.63
CA ILE A 247 11.80 12.24 -22.97
C ILE A 247 12.01 12.19 -21.46
N LEU A 248 11.99 10.99 -20.86
CA LEU A 248 12.22 10.82 -19.43
C LEU A 248 13.60 11.32 -18.99
N GLU A 249 14.64 11.07 -19.80
CA GLU A 249 15.97 11.60 -19.54
C GLU A 249 16.03 13.13 -19.71
N ARG A 250 15.43 13.67 -20.78
CA ARG A 250 15.52 15.10 -21.12
C ARG A 250 14.71 15.98 -20.16
N GLU A 251 13.49 15.58 -19.84
CA GLU A 251 12.53 16.42 -19.09
C GLU A 251 12.57 16.16 -17.59
N TYR A 252 12.89 14.93 -17.18
CA TYR A 252 12.82 14.51 -15.77
C TYR A 252 14.15 14.00 -15.21
N GLY A 253 15.21 13.92 -16.04
CA GLY A 253 16.52 13.39 -15.62
C GLY A 253 16.54 11.89 -15.35
N ILE A 254 15.51 11.14 -15.75
CA ILE A 254 15.37 9.72 -15.46
C ILE A 254 15.92 8.87 -16.62
N ARG A 255 17.09 8.28 -16.39
CA ARG A 255 17.74 7.40 -17.38
C ARG A 255 17.18 5.99 -17.33
N LEU A 256 16.37 5.62 -18.32
CA LEU A 256 15.87 4.26 -18.50
C LEU A 256 16.37 3.65 -19.81
N LEU A 257 16.63 2.34 -19.78
CA LEU A 257 16.85 1.58 -21.01
C LEU A 257 15.50 1.36 -21.72
N ARG A 258 15.53 1.31 -23.06
CA ARG A 258 14.35 0.97 -23.88
C ARG A 258 13.62 -0.28 -23.38
N ARG A 259 14.36 -1.35 -23.05
CA ARG A 259 13.78 -2.60 -22.52
C ARG A 259 13.10 -2.41 -21.17
N THR A 260 13.59 -1.50 -20.34
CA THR A 260 12.99 -1.17 -19.05
C THR A 260 11.66 -0.44 -19.24
N VAL A 261 11.61 0.51 -20.17
CA VAL A 261 10.35 1.17 -20.55
C VAL A 261 9.35 0.15 -21.08
N ALA A 262 9.76 -0.75 -21.98
CA ALA A 262 8.89 -1.81 -22.50
C ALA A 262 8.34 -2.71 -21.37
N ASN A 263 9.18 -3.09 -20.41
CA ASN A 263 8.75 -3.89 -19.25
C ASN A 263 7.77 -3.14 -18.35
N ILE A 264 8.04 -1.86 -18.04
CA ILE A 264 7.13 -1.01 -17.26
C ILE A 264 5.80 -0.86 -18.02
N ARG A 265 5.86 -0.63 -19.32
CA ARG A 265 4.69 -0.52 -20.19
C ARG A 265 3.86 -1.81 -20.17
N HIS A 266 4.50 -2.97 -20.17
CA HIS A 266 3.84 -4.27 -20.01
C HIS A 266 3.22 -4.42 -18.61
N ASP A 267 3.92 -4.02 -17.54
CA ASP A 267 3.37 -4.00 -16.19
C ASP A 267 2.11 -3.12 -16.11
N LEU A 268 2.09 -2.02 -16.87
CA LEU A 268 0.96 -1.09 -17.01
C LEU A 268 -0.08 -1.56 -18.05
N ALA A 269 0.18 -2.65 -18.79
CA ALA A 269 -0.58 -3.18 -19.94
C ALA A 269 -0.95 -2.10 -20.95
N ILE A 270 0.03 -1.26 -21.23
CA ILE A 270 -0.04 -0.32 -22.32
C ILE A 270 0.49 -1.06 -23.57
N PRO A 271 -0.23 -1.06 -24.70
CA PRO A 271 0.24 -1.69 -25.94
C PRO A 271 1.52 -1.05 -26.48
N ASP A 272 2.22 -1.72 -27.39
CA ASP A 272 3.39 -1.13 -28.05
C ASP A 272 2.99 0.05 -28.97
N CYS A 273 3.97 0.80 -29.47
CA CYS A 273 3.67 1.99 -30.29
C CYS A 273 2.84 1.69 -31.55
N ARG A 274 3.00 0.49 -32.15
CA ARG A 274 2.25 0.06 -33.34
C ARG A 274 0.79 -0.20 -33.00
N ASN A 275 0.51 -0.80 -31.85
CA ASN A 275 -0.87 -1.07 -31.44
C ASN A 275 -1.53 0.15 -30.81
N ARG A 276 -0.76 1.06 -30.21
CA ARG A 276 -1.26 2.34 -29.69
C ARG A 276 -1.75 3.26 -30.81
N SER A 277 -1.21 3.16 -32.03
CA SER A 277 -1.65 4.00 -33.16
C SER A 277 -2.98 3.52 -33.73
N HIS A 278 -3.23 2.21 -33.68
CA HIS A 278 -4.42 1.60 -34.25
C HIS A 278 -5.61 1.52 -33.28
N ARG A 279 -5.36 1.55 -31.95
CA ARG A 279 -6.38 1.23 -30.95
C ARG A 279 -6.32 2.19 -29.77
N ILE A 280 -7.04 3.30 -29.93
CA ILE A 280 -7.19 4.40 -28.95
C ILE A 280 -8.04 3.96 -27.73
N ASN A 281 -8.79 2.87 -27.81
CA ASN A 281 -9.94 2.68 -26.91
C ASN A 281 -9.59 2.10 -25.51
N TYR A 282 -8.76 1.07 -25.35
CA TYR A 282 -8.61 0.40 -24.03
C TYR A 282 -7.86 1.20 -22.98
N LEU A 283 -6.84 1.96 -23.38
CA LEU A 283 -6.12 2.81 -22.44
C LEU A 283 -6.96 4.02 -22.02
N ALA A 284 -7.88 4.49 -22.86
CA ALA A 284 -8.87 5.50 -22.47
C ALA A 284 -9.92 4.90 -21.53
N ALA A 285 -10.43 3.71 -21.84
CA ALA A 285 -11.41 3.00 -21.00
C ALA A 285 -10.88 2.65 -19.59
N THR A 286 -9.56 2.67 -19.38
CA THR A 286 -8.92 2.33 -18.09
C THR A 286 -8.24 3.52 -17.40
N GLU A 287 -8.50 4.76 -17.85
CA GLU A 287 -7.86 5.96 -17.32
C GLU A 287 -8.19 6.23 -15.84
N GLU A 288 -9.42 5.94 -15.43
CA GLU A 288 -9.91 6.12 -14.06
C GLU A 288 -9.64 4.91 -13.14
N PHE A 289 -8.87 3.91 -13.62
CA PHE A 289 -8.54 2.77 -12.79
C PHE A 289 -7.50 3.13 -11.72
N SER A 290 -7.57 2.42 -10.61
CA SER A 290 -6.55 2.43 -9.57
C SER A 290 -5.18 2.03 -10.14
N ALA A 291 -4.12 2.34 -9.39
CA ALA A 291 -2.83 1.70 -9.62
C ALA A 291 -2.96 0.17 -9.51
N LEU A 292 -2.07 -0.55 -10.19
CA LEU A 292 -1.98 -2.00 -10.03
C LEU A 292 -1.56 -2.35 -8.61
N VAL A 293 -2.35 -3.22 -7.96
CA VAL A 293 -2.06 -3.75 -6.63
C VAL A 293 -1.92 -5.27 -6.69
N PRO A 294 -1.07 -5.90 -5.86
CA PRO A 294 -1.04 -7.36 -5.73
C PRO A 294 -2.42 -7.95 -5.46
N LEU A 295 -2.78 -9.04 -6.13
CA LEU A 295 -3.99 -9.79 -5.80
C LEU A 295 -3.65 -10.80 -4.69
N THR A 296 -3.48 -10.29 -3.48
CA THR A 296 -3.15 -11.08 -2.29
C THR A 296 -4.12 -10.78 -1.15
N PRO A 297 -4.28 -11.67 -0.15
CA PRO A 297 -5.22 -11.41 0.95
C PRO A 297 -4.89 -10.12 1.69
N GLN A 298 -3.60 -9.77 1.76
CA GLN A 298 -3.12 -8.55 2.37
C GLN A 298 -3.52 -7.31 1.57
N ALA A 299 -3.23 -7.28 0.27
CA ALA A 299 -3.52 -6.12 -0.57
C ALA A 299 -5.03 -5.88 -0.74
N LEU A 300 -5.84 -6.94 -0.77
CA LEU A 300 -7.30 -6.80 -0.78
C LEU A 300 -7.85 -6.09 0.47
N ARG A 301 -7.23 -6.31 1.63
CA ARG A 301 -7.64 -5.64 2.87
C ARG A 301 -7.21 -4.18 2.93
N THR A 302 -6.06 -3.84 2.35
CA THR A 302 -5.44 -2.52 2.51
C THR A 302 -5.69 -1.56 1.37
N ALA A 303 -5.85 -2.07 0.15
CA ALA A 303 -5.90 -1.25 -1.07
C ALA A 303 -7.24 -1.34 -1.82
N VAL A 304 -8.03 -2.40 -1.62
CA VAL A 304 -9.31 -2.59 -2.33
C VAL A 304 -10.50 -2.22 -1.41
N PRO A 305 -11.35 -1.25 -1.82
CA PRO A 305 -12.55 -0.89 -1.07
C PRO A 305 -13.66 -1.95 -1.24
N ALA A 306 -14.53 -2.07 -0.23
CA ALA A 306 -15.80 -2.81 -0.36
C ALA A 306 -16.84 -1.87 -0.99
N HIS A 307 -16.71 -1.66 -2.30
CA HIS A 307 -17.54 -0.75 -3.08
C HIS A 307 -17.86 -1.39 -4.44
N PRO A 308 -19.00 -1.06 -5.05
CA PRO A 308 -19.29 -1.47 -6.42
C PRO A 308 -18.26 -0.93 -7.44
N GLY A 309 -18.02 -1.69 -8.50
CA GLY A 309 -17.13 -1.26 -9.57
C GLY A 309 -16.73 -2.35 -10.56
N VAL A 310 -15.87 -1.94 -11.48
CA VAL A 310 -15.28 -2.79 -12.53
C VAL A 310 -13.80 -2.99 -12.22
N TYR A 311 -13.28 -4.17 -12.52
CA TYR A 311 -11.91 -4.54 -12.25
C TYR A 311 -11.34 -5.39 -13.38
N GLU A 312 -10.01 -5.41 -13.45
CA GLU A 312 -9.27 -6.35 -14.27
C GLU A 312 -8.19 -7.04 -13.43
N ILE A 313 -8.06 -8.36 -13.64
CA ILE A 313 -7.02 -9.17 -13.03
C ILE A 313 -5.96 -9.43 -14.10
N ARG A 314 -4.72 -9.30 -13.66
CA ARG A 314 -3.55 -9.56 -14.46
C ARG A 314 -2.73 -10.69 -13.88
N ALA A 315 -2.21 -11.54 -14.74
CA ALA A 315 -1.24 -12.55 -14.40
C ALA A 315 -0.23 -12.67 -15.55
N VAL A 316 0.96 -13.16 -15.23
CA VAL A 316 1.94 -13.47 -16.27
C VAL A 316 1.38 -14.66 -17.05
N SER A 317 1.02 -14.46 -18.31
CA SER A 317 0.79 -15.59 -19.21
C SER A 317 2.10 -16.37 -19.27
N ALA A 318 2.08 -17.62 -18.83
CA ALA A 318 3.13 -18.56 -19.18
C ALA A 318 3.16 -18.60 -20.71
N SER A 319 4.12 -17.91 -21.32
CA SER A 319 4.49 -18.18 -22.70
C SER A 319 4.89 -19.65 -22.74
N SER A 320 4.17 -20.45 -23.52
CA SER A 320 4.49 -21.86 -23.74
C SER A 320 5.99 -22.02 -23.97
N PRO A 321 6.69 -22.85 -23.18
CA PRO A 321 8.00 -23.35 -23.57
C PRO A 321 7.73 -24.45 -24.59
N ASP A 322 7.81 -24.13 -25.88
CA ASP A 322 8.46 -24.98 -26.88
C ASP A 322 8.17 -24.49 -28.29
N GLY A 323 9.23 -24.46 -29.08
CA GLY A 323 9.13 -24.27 -30.51
C GLY A 323 8.58 -25.54 -31.14
N GLU A 324 7.36 -25.49 -31.66
CA GLU A 324 6.94 -26.39 -32.72
C GLU A 324 6.15 -25.62 -33.78
N LYS A 325 6.69 -25.69 -35.00
CA LYS A 325 6.04 -25.26 -36.23
C LYS A 325 4.76 -26.08 -36.41
N ALA A 326 3.59 -25.46 -36.27
CA ALA A 326 2.37 -25.94 -36.91
C ALA A 326 1.91 -24.89 -37.92
N ALA A 327 2.21 -25.14 -39.18
CA ALA A 327 1.70 -24.37 -40.30
C ALA A 327 0.22 -24.71 -40.53
N TRP A 328 -0.67 -23.73 -40.40
CA TRP A 328 -2.02 -23.77 -40.98
C TRP A 328 -2.38 -22.39 -41.57
N PRO A 329 -3.00 -22.33 -42.77
CA PRO A 329 -3.27 -21.09 -43.46
C PRO A 329 -4.67 -20.55 -43.12
N GLY A 330 -4.73 -19.31 -42.66
CA GLY A 330 -5.98 -18.59 -42.45
C GLY A 330 -5.71 -17.26 -41.76
N LYS A 331 -6.19 -16.15 -42.33
CA LYS A 331 -6.00 -14.78 -41.82
C LYS A 331 -6.49 -14.64 -40.37
N SER A 332 -5.58 -14.68 -39.42
CA SER A 332 -5.73 -14.06 -38.11
C SER A 332 -4.34 -13.82 -37.53
N MET A 333 -4.00 -12.55 -37.28
CA MET A 333 -2.80 -12.19 -36.52
C MET A 333 -2.79 -12.99 -35.20
N PRO A 334 -1.64 -13.56 -34.78
CA PRO A 334 -1.57 -14.22 -33.49
C PRO A 334 -1.94 -13.23 -32.37
N PRO A 335 -2.74 -13.64 -31.37
CA PRO A 335 -3.12 -12.77 -30.26
C PRO A 335 -1.85 -12.30 -29.53
N THR A 336 -1.72 -11.00 -29.38
CA THR A 336 -0.57 -10.39 -28.71
C THR A 336 -0.63 -10.74 -27.22
N PRO A 337 0.45 -11.22 -26.59
CA PRO A 337 0.43 -11.57 -25.18
C PRO A 337 0.17 -10.32 -24.33
N HIS A 338 -1.05 -10.21 -23.80
CA HIS A 338 -1.47 -9.17 -22.86
C HIS A 338 -1.59 -9.77 -21.46
N GLY A 339 -1.09 -9.07 -20.44
CA GLY A 339 -1.10 -9.56 -19.06
C GLY A 339 -2.49 -9.58 -18.42
N VAL A 340 -3.52 -9.01 -19.05
CA VAL A 340 -4.90 -9.06 -18.55
C VAL A 340 -5.48 -10.44 -18.84
N VAL A 341 -5.81 -11.16 -17.77
CA VAL A 341 -6.38 -12.52 -17.85
C VAL A 341 -7.87 -12.52 -17.59
N TYR A 342 -8.41 -11.50 -16.91
CA TYR A 342 -9.83 -11.43 -16.59
C TYR A 342 -10.32 -9.99 -16.42
N ILE A 343 -11.53 -9.69 -16.91
CA ILE A 343 -12.27 -8.46 -16.65
C ILE A 343 -13.59 -8.85 -15.96
N GLY A 344 -13.98 -8.11 -14.93
CA GLY A 344 -15.22 -8.36 -14.21
C GLY A 344 -15.81 -7.11 -13.58
N SER A 345 -17.08 -7.19 -13.19
CA SER A 345 -17.71 -6.22 -12.28
C SER A 345 -18.40 -6.88 -11.10
N THR A 346 -18.69 -6.07 -10.07
CA THR A 346 -19.31 -6.54 -8.83
C THR A 346 -19.89 -5.39 -8.02
N GLY A 347 -20.90 -5.67 -7.18
CA GLY A 347 -21.38 -4.75 -6.16
C GLY A 347 -20.46 -4.64 -4.93
N ASP A 348 -19.50 -5.55 -4.78
CA ASP A 348 -18.47 -5.49 -3.74
C ASP A 348 -17.14 -6.01 -4.30
N LEU A 349 -16.23 -5.08 -4.63
CA LEU A 349 -14.90 -5.37 -5.17
C LEU A 349 -14.08 -6.24 -4.24
N ARG A 350 -14.03 -5.91 -2.95
CA ARG A 350 -13.22 -6.64 -1.97
C ARG A 350 -13.70 -8.08 -1.83
N LYS A 351 -15.01 -8.29 -1.70
CA LYS A 351 -15.59 -9.64 -1.57
C LYS A 351 -15.30 -10.47 -2.81
N ARG A 352 -15.63 -9.95 -3.99
CA ARG A 352 -15.49 -10.69 -5.26
C ARG A 352 -14.05 -11.06 -5.59
N LEU A 353 -13.11 -10.11 -5.42
CA LEU A 353 -11.69 -10.39 -5.61
C LEU A 353 -11.16 -11.38 -4.56
N GLY A 354 -11.69 -11.34 -3.34
CA GLY A 354 -11.42 -12.36 -2.32
C GLY A 354 -11.94 -13.74 -2.69
N ASP A 355 -13.05 -13.82 -3.42
CA ASP A 355 -13.61 -15.09 -3.91
C ASP A 355 -12.78 -15.66 -5.05
N HIS A 356 -12.32 -14.83 -6.01
CA HIS A 356 -11.36 -15.25 -7.03
C HIS A 356 -10.08 -15.81 -6.43
N LEU A 357 -9.54 -15.14 -5.42
CA LEU A 357 -8.33 -15.55 -4.72
C LEU A 357 -8.48 -16.86 -3.93
N ARG A 358 -9.69 -17.17 -3.45
CA ARG A 358 -10.00 -18.42 -2.74
C ARG A 358 -10.43 -19.56 -3.66
N GLY A 359 -10.57 -19.30 -4.96
CA GLY A 359 -11.09 -20.28 -5.92
C GLY A 359 -12.62 -20.43 -5.90
N ASN A 360 -13.33 -19.58 -5.16
CA ASN A 360 -14.79 -19.63 -5.00
C ASN A 360 -15.55 -18.93 -6.14
N SER A 361 -14.88 -18.53 -7.21
CA SER A 361 -15.50 -17.81 -8.33
C SER A 361 -15.99 -18.72 -9.47
N ASP A 362 -16.01 -20.03 -9.24
CA ASP A 362 -16.36 -21.06 -10.23
C ASP A 362 -15.58 -20.91 -11.55
N ASN A 363 -14.33 -20.45 -11.46
CA ASN A 363 -13.43 -20.19 -12.59
C ASN A 363 -12.04 -20.76 -12.30
N ALA A 364 -11.87 -22.06 -12.54
CA ALA A 364 -10.64 -22.79 -12.25
C ALA A 364 -9.42 -22.23 -13.01
N LEU A 365 -9.61 -21.80 -14.26
CA LEU A 365 -8.54 -21.19 -15.07
C LEU A 365 -8.04 -19.89 -14.43
N LEU A 366 -8.96 -19.02 -14.02
CA LEU A 366 -8.61 -17.79 -13.30
C LEU A 366 -7.92 -18.10 -11.97
N HIS A 367 -8.42 -19.07 -11.22
CA HIS A 367 -7.82 -19.46 -9.95
C HIS A 367 -6.37 -19.91 -10.13
N ASN A 368 -6.06 -20.71 -11.16
CA ASN A 368 -4.69 -21.15 -11.43
C ASN A 368 -3.74 -19.96 -11.64
N HIS A 369 -4.14 -18.98 -12.45
CA HIS A 369 -3.35 -17.77 -12.68
C HIS A 369 -3.21 -16.87 -11.44
N VAL A 370 -4.16 -16.94 -10.50
CA VAL A 370 -4.14 -16.16 -9.26
C VAL A 370 -3.36 -16.88 -8.16
N ALA A 371 -3.44 -18.21 -8.10
CA ALA A 371 -2.80 -19.06 -7.10
C ALA A 371 -1.26 -18.98 -7.16
N ASP A 372 -0.70 -18.72 -8.34
CA ASP A 372 0.74 -18.49 -8.56
C ASP A 372 1.27 -17.25 -7.80
N GLY A 373 0.39 -16.41 -7.23
CA GLY A 373 0.75 -15.27 -6.37
C GLY A 373 1.36 -14.07 -7.12
N ALA A 374 1.64 -14.23 -8.41
CA ALA A 374 2.09 -13.17 -9.30
C ALA A 374 0.96 -12.23 -9.73
N ALA A 375 -0.31 -12.62 -9.51
CA ALA A 375 -1.44 -11.87 -9.99
C ALA A 375 -1.52 -10.45 -9.37
N ARG A 376 -2.05 -9.53 -10.16
CA ARG A 376 -2.24 -8.12 -9.83
C ARG A 376 -3.64 -7.71 -10.25
N VAL A 377 -4.20 -6.70 -9.62
CA VAL A 377 -5.54 -6.18 -9.93
C VAL A 377 -5.50 -4.66 -9.97
N ARG A 378 -6.29 -4.06 -10.85
CA ARG A 378 -6.69 -2.66 -10.76
C ARG A 378 -8.19 -2.56 -10.95
N PHE A 379 -8.80 -1.50 -10.43
CA PHE A 379 -10.25 -1.36 -10.40
C PHE A 379 -10.66 0.11 -10.53
N ARG A 380 -11.88 0.34 -11.03
CA ARG A 380 -12.56 1.63 -11.07
C ARG A 380 -13.82 1.52 -10.20
N LEU A 381 -13.99 2.49 -9.30
CA LEU A 381 -15.19 2.56 -8.46
C LEU A 381 -16.33 3.15 -9.28
N ILE A 382 -17.45 2.45 -9.34
CA ILE A 382 -18.61 2.88 -10.10
C ILE A 382 -19.84 2.52 -9.26
N SER A 383 -20.56 3.53 -8.79
CA SER A 383 -21.70 3.36 -7.88
C SER A 383 -22.94 2.78 -8.55
N ASP A 384 -23.15 3.03 -9.84
CA ASP A 384 -24.31 2.59 -10.62
C ASP A 384 -23.87 2.08 -12.00
N GLU A 385 -24.64 1.19 -12.63
CA GLU A 385 -24.36 0.71 -13.99
C GLU A 385 -22.98 0.02 -14.19
N TRP A 386 -22.35 -0.48 -13.14
CA TRP A 386 -21.05 -1.15 -13.23
C TRP A 386 -21.03 -2.35 -14.20
N ARG A 387 -22.17 -2.99 -14.45
CA ARG A 387 -22.30 -4.04 -15.48
C ARG A 387 -22.20 -3.48 -16.90
N LEU A 388 -22.75 -2.29 -17.17
CA LEU A 388 -22.60 -1.64 -18.47
C LEU A 388 -21.15 -1.22 -18.69
N ALA A 389 -20.50 -0.70 -17.64
CA ALA A 389 -19.08 -0.36 -17.69
C ALA A 389 -18.18 -1.60 -17.92
N GLU A 390 -18.53 -2.77 -17.36
CA GLU A 390 -17.86 -4.04 -17.68
C GLU A 390 -17.99 -4.40 -19.16
N ARG A 391 -19.21 -4.32 -19.71
CA ARG A 391 -19.50 -4.65 -21.11
C ARG A 391 -18.75 -3.73 -22.06
N GLU A 392 -18.72 -2.44 -21.75
CA GLU A 392 -17.96 -1.45 -22.50
C GLU A 392 -16.46 -1.74 -22.45
N LEU A 393 -15.93 -1.97 -21.25
CA LEU A 393 -14.51 -2.29 -21.06
C LEU A 393 -14.12 -3.59 -21.78
N TYR A 394 -14.96 -4.62 -21.70
CA TYR A 394 -14.76 -5.90 -22.37
C TYR A 394 -14.82 -5.76 -23.89
N ARG A 395 -15.80 -5.01 -24.43
CA ARG A 395 -15.90 -4.72 -25.86
C ARG A 395 -14.63 -4.02 -26.35
N VAL A 396 -14.24 -2.96 -25.65
CA VAL A 396 -13.05 -2.18 -25.97
C VAL A 396 -11.77 -3.03 -25.84
N PHE A 397 -11.73 -3.96 -24.88
CA PHE A 397 -10.64 -4.94 -24.76
C PHE A 397 -10.56 -5.81 -26.01
N CYS A 398 -11.67 -6.44 -26.40
CA CYS A 398 -11.74 -7.30 -27.58
C CYS A 398 -11.39 -6.54 -28.87
N GLU A 399 -11.85 -5.30 -29.01
CA GLU A 399 -11.46 -4.42 -30.12
C GLU A 399 -9.95 -4.11 -30.10
N THR A 400 -9.36 -3.94 -28.90
CA THR A 400 -7.96 -3.55 -28.72
C THR A 400 -6.97 -4.71 -28.76
N PHE A 401 -7.38 -5.93 -28.44
CA PHE A 401 -6.49 -7.09 -28.42
C PHE A 401 -6.88 -8.18 -29.43
N GLY A 402 -8.03 -8.04 -30.08
CA GLY A 402 -8.53 -8.98 -31.10
C GLY A 402 -9.08 -10.29 -30.53
N ALA A 403 -9.03 -10.46 -29.21
CA ALA A 403 -9.50 -11.65 -28.50
C ALA A 403 -9.97 -11.25 -27.08
N PRO A 404 -10.88 -12.03 -26.45
CA PRO A 404 -11.27 -11.80 -25.07
C PRO A 404 -10.15 -12.16 -24.08
N PRO A 405 -10.20 -11.65 -22.83
CA PRO A 405 -9.27 -12.07 -21.80
C PRO A 405 -9.36 -13.59 -21.57
N LEU A 406 -8.21 -14.23 -21.35
CA LEU A 406 -8.06 -15.69 -21.31
C LEU A 406 -9.09 -16.41 -20.40
N CYS A 407 -9.41 -15.81 -19.25
CA CYS A 407 -10.26 -16.42 -18.25
C CYS A 407 -11.72 -15.93 -18.29
N ASN A 408 -12.10 -15.05 -19.21
CA ASN A 408 -13.51 -14.66 -19.39
C ASN A 408 -14.25 -15.75 -20.16
N ARG A 409 -15.00 -16.60 -19.45
CA ARG A 409 -15.71 -17.77 -20.00
C ARG A 409 -16.92 -17.42 -20.87
N MET A 410 -17.50 -16.25 -20.67
CA MET A 410 -18.62 -15.72 -21.43
C MET A 410 -18.40 -14.22 -21.65
N SER A 411 -18.91 -13.69 -22.76
CA SER A 411 -19.03 -12.24 -22.92
C SER A 411 -20.02 -11.71 -21.88
N PRO A 412 -19.68 -10.65 -21.12
CA PRO A 412 -20.55 -10.06 -20.11
C PRO A 412 -21.81 -9.38 -20.66
#